data_AF-A0AAX3BAB9-F1
#
_entry.id   AF-A0AAX3BAB9-F1
#
_cell.length_a   1.000
_cell.length_b   1.000
_cell.length_c   1.000
_cell.angle_alpha   90.00
_cell.angle_beta   90.00
_cell.angle_gamma   90.00
#
_symmetry.space_group_name_H-M   'P 1'
#
loop_
_entity.id
_entity.type
_entity.pdbx_description
1 polymer ?
#
loop_
_entity_poly.entity_id
_entity_poly.type
_entity_poly.pdbx_seq_one_letter_code
_entity_poly.pdbx_strand_id
1 'polypeptide(L)'
;MALGLVTDTMGFIRYSHIYEGNIRDSKTLKKTIKDMEERYPSEGHCPVIVIDAGIATEENLRMLGAKEGLCMCIPCEDERQSYS
;
A
#
# COMPACT_ATOMS: atom_id res chain seq x y z
N MET A 1 6.10 -12.50 0.03
CA MET A 1 6.90 -11.55 0.83
C MET A 1 6.73 -10.18 0.22
N ALA A 2 6.62 -9.13 1.03
CA ALA A 2 6.51 -7.74 0.60
C ALA A 2 7.21 -6.78 1.57
N LEU A 3 7.71 -5.66 1.05
CA LEU A 3 8.25 -4.57 1.88
C LEU A 3 7.16 -3.54 2.15
N GLY A 4 6.94 -3.26 3.43
CA GLY A 4 6.09 -2.17 3.88
C GLY A 4 6.91 -0.97 4.35
N LEU A 5 6.51 0.23 3.96
CA LEU A 5 7.18 1.49 4.32
C LEU A 5 6.15 2.54 4.76
N VAL A 6 6.45 3.24 5.85
CA VAL A 6 5.73 4.45 6.27
C VAL A 6 6.71 5.62 6.21
N THR A 7 6.34 6.67 5.49
CA THR A 7 7.13 7.90 5.38
C THR A 7 6.36 9.09 5.92
N ASP A 8 7.07 10.13 6.35
CA ASP A 8 6.45 11.43 6.58
C ASP A 8 6.25 12.22 5.28
N THR A 9 5.70 13.43 5.40
CA THR A 9 5.46 14.35 4.28
C THR A 9 6.72 14.88 3.61
N MET A 10 7.89 14.71 4.23
CA MET A 10 9.20 15.06 3.65
C MET A 10 9.85 13.85 2.96
N GLY A 11 9.23 12.67 3.03
CA GLY A 11 9.73 11.43 2.44
C GLY A 11 10.74 10.68 3.32
N PHE A 12 10.91 11.06 4.59
CA PHE A 12 11.76 10.29 5.50
C PHE A 12 11.05 9.04 5.98
N ILE A 13 11.76 7.91 5.96
CA ILE A 13 11.24 6.62 6.44
C ILE A 13 11.10 6.68 7.96
N ARG A 14 9.87 6.51 8.45
CA ARG A 14 9.54 6.39 9.87
C ARG A 14 9.48 4.92 10.31
N TYR A 15 9.08 4.05 9.40
CA TYR A 15 8.99 2.62 9.67
C TYR A 15 9.17 1.80 8.40
N SER A 16 9.85 0.67 8.56
CA SER A 16 9.99 -0.34 7.53
C SER A 16 9.82 -1.73 8.14
N HIS A 17 9.16 -2.62 7.43
CA HIS A 17 9.04 -4.01 7.83
C HIS A 17 8.84 -4.93 6.64
N ILE A 18 9.45 -6.12 6.72
CA ILE A 18 9.28 -7.17 5.72
C ILE A 18 8.13 -8.05 6.19
N TYR A 19 7.05 -8.06 5.42
CA TYR A 19 5.89 -8.90 5.70
C TYR A 19 5.99 -10.20 4.91
N GLU A 20 6.00 -11.31 5.64
CA GLU A 20 5.94 -12.65 5.07
C GLU A 20 4.51 -13.04 4.69
N GLY A 21 4.38 -14.00 3.78
CA GLY A 21 3.09 -14.41 3.21
C GLY A 21 2.81 -13.84 1.82
N ASN A 22 1.61 -14.14 1.31
CA ASN A 22 1.19 -13.76 -0.03
C ASN A 22 0.43 -12.43 0.02
N ILE A 23 1.13 -11.31 -0.20
CA ILE A 23 0.52 -9.97 -0.15
C ILE A 23 -0.56 -9.74 -1.23
N ARG A 24 -0.60 -10.58 -2.27
CA ARG A 24 -1.65 -10.53 -3.30
C ARG A 24 -3.01 -11.01 -2.76
N ASP A 25 -3.01 -11.74 -1.64
CA ASP A 25 -4.19 -12.10 -0.88
C ASP A 25 -4.65 -10.94 0.03
N SER A 26 -5.94 -10.61 -0.06
CA SER A 26 -6.55 -9.47 0.63
C SER A 26 -6.48 -9.55 2.15
N LYS A 27 -6.50 -10.76 2.72
CA LYS A 27 -6.40 -10.95 4.17
C LYS A 27 -5.00 -10.62 4.66
N THR A 28 -3.98 -11.01 3.90
CA THR A 28 -2.59 -10.71 4.21
C THR A 28 -2.34 -9.21 4.12
N LEU A 29 -2.77 -8.56 3.02
CA LEU A 29 -2.67 -7.11 2.85
C LEU A 29 -3.40 -6.34 3.97
N LYS A 30 -4.62 -6.75 4.32
CA LYS A 30 -5.40 -6.12 5.40
C LYS A 30 -4.69 -6.20 6.75
N LYS A 31 -4.03 -7.32 7.07
CA LYS A 31 -3.23 -7.46 8.29
C LYS A 31 -2.02 -6.54 8.27
N THR A 32 -1.30 -6.48 7.14
CA THR A 32 -0.15 -5.59 6.96
C THR A 32 -0.52 -4.13 7.17
N ILE A 33 -1.62 -3.65 6.57
CA ILE A 33 -2.07 -2.26 6.74
C ILE A 33 -2.48 -1.99 8.18
N LYS A 34 -3.20 -2.92 8.82
CA LYS A 34 -3.63 -2.78 10.21
C LYS A 34 -2.43 -2.67 11.16
N ASP A 35 -1.40 -3.47 10.96
CA ASP A 35 -0.16 -3.41 11.74
C ASP A 35 0.56 -2.05 11.57
N MET A 36 0.62 -1.52 10.35
CA MET A 36 1.19 -0.18 10.11
C MET A 36 0.38 0.92 10.80
N GLU A 37 -0.94 0.88 10.72
CA GLU A 37 -1.84 1.88 11.33
C GLU A 37 -1.81 1.84 12.85
N GLU A 38 -1.75 0.64 13.45
CA GLU A 38 -1.60 0.49 14.90
C GLU A 38 -0.31 1.11 15.40
N ARG A 39 0.73 1.12 14.56
CA ARG A 39 2.06 1.64 14.89
C ARG A 39 2.20 3.12 14.57
N TYR A 40 1.53 3.58 13.51
CA TYR A 40 1.49 4.95 13.03
C TYR A 40 0.05 5.37 12.72
N PRO A 41 -0.74 5.70 13.75
CA PRO A 41 -2.12 6.11 13.56
C PRO A 41 -2.18 7.44 12.82
N SER A 42 -3.08 7.53 11.84
CA SER A 42 -3.25 8.70 10.97
C SER A 42 -4.25 9.72 11.54
N GLU A 43 -4.20 10.00 12.85
CA GLU A 43 -5.20 10.84 13.53
C GLU A 43 -5.33 12.22 12.86
N GLY A 44 -6.48 12.47 12.22
CA GLY A 44 -6.78 13.75 11.56
C GLY A 44 -6.17 13.92 10.15
N HIS A 45 -5.48 12.90 9.62
CA HIS A 45 -4.86 12.93 8.29
C HIS A 45 -5.46 11.85 7.38
N CYS A 46 -5.55 12.15 6.08
CA CYS A 46 -5.90 11.18 5.04
C CYS A 46 -4.59 10.54 4.52
N PRO A 47 -4.17 9.36 5.01
CA PRO A 47 -2.94 8.73 4.55
C PRO A 47 -3.05 8.37 3.07
N VAL A 48 -1.93 8.53 2.35
CA VAL A 48 -1.79 8.08 0.98
C VAL A 48 -1.15 6.69 1.00
N ILE A 49 -1.84 5.69 0.45
CA ILE A 49 -1.27 4.37 0.23
C ILE A 49 -0.83 4.26 -1.22
N VAL A 50 0.47 4.04 -1.41
CA VAL A 50 1.06 3.67 -2.70
C VAL A 50 1.25 2.15 -2.69
N ILE A 51 0.68 1.46 -3.67
CA ILE A 51 0.75 0.01 -3.78
C ILE A 51 1.30 -0.37 -5.14
N ASP A 52 2.25 -1.31 -5.14
CA ASP A 52 2.78 -1.93 -6.35
C ASP A 52 1.68 -2.57 -7.22
N ALA A 53 1.80 -2.44 -8.55
CA ALA A 53 0.80 -2.95 -9.49
C ALA A 53 0.55 -4.46 -9.34
N GLY A 54 1.58 -5.26 -9.00
CA GLY A 54 1.46 -6.70 -8.75
C GLY A 54 0.66 -7.06 -7.50
N ILE A 55 0.46 -6.11 -6.59
CA ILE A 55 -0.33 -6.25 -5.35
C ILE A 55 -1.74 -5.66 -5.53
N ALA A 56 -1.95 -4.78 -6.51
CA ALA A 56 -3.22 -4.11 -6.81
C ALA A 56 -4.27 -5.03 -7.49
N THR A 57 -4.56 -6.20 -6.90
CA THR A 57 -5.64 -7.09 -7.36
C THR A 57 -7.01 -6.45 -7.11
N GLU A 58 -8.02 -6.81 -7.89
CA GLU A 58 -9.38 -6.27 -7.74
C GLU A 58 -9.93 -6.43 -6.31
N GLU A 59 -9.65 -7.58 -5.67
CA GLU A 59 -10.05 -7.83 -4.29
C GLU A 59 -9.36 -6.87 -3.30
N ASN A 60 -8.07 -6.60 -3.51
CA ASN A 60 -7.30 -5.66 -2.70
C ASN A 60 -7.80 -4.23 -2.88
N LEU A 61 -8.08 -3.82 -4.12
CA LEU A 61 -8.65 -2.50 -4.42
C LEU A 61 -10.01 -2.30 -3.78
N ARG A 62 -10.88 -3.31 -3.85
CA ARG A 62 -12.20 -3.27 -3.19
C ARG A 62 -12.08 -3.19 -1.68
N MET A 63 -11.14 -3.93 -1.09
CA MET A 63 -10.88 -3.90 0.36
C MET A 63 -10.40 -2.52 0.82
N LEU A 64 -9.53 -1.88 0.04
CA LEU A 64 -8.99 -0.55 0.31
C LEU A 64 -10.03 0.56 0.09
N GLY A 65 -10.79 0.49 -1.01
CA GLY A 65 -11.81 1.49 -1.33
C GLY A 65 -13.03 1.45 -0.41
N ALA A 66 -13.26 0.33 0.29
CA ALA A 66 -14.27 0.24 1.34
C ALA A 66 -13.85 0.96 2.64
N LYS A 67 -12.59 1.41 2.74
CA LYS A 67 -12.08 2.12 3.90
C LYS A 67 -12.22 3.63 3.70
N GLU A 68 -12.88 4.29 4.64
CA GLU A 68 -13.02 5.75 4.62
C GLU A 68 -11.71 6.43 4.98
N GLY A 69 -11.46 7.61 4.41
CA GLY A 69 -10.31 8.45 4.76
C GLY A 69 -8.97 8.01 4.16
N LEU A 70 -8.98 7.23 3.08
CA LEU A 70 -7.77 6.77 2.39
C LEU A 70 -7.66 7.32 0.97
N CYS A 71 -6.48 7.78 0.58
CA CYS A 71 -6.15 8.07 -0.83
C CYS A 71 -5.25 6.95 -1.38
N MET A 72 -5.57 6.42 -2.57
CA MET A 72 -4.82 5.33 -3.17
C MET A 72 -4.14 5.78 -4.47
N CYS A 73 -2.85 5.46 -4.60
CA CYS A 73 -2.11 5.63 -5.84
C CYS A 73 -1.54 4.28 -6.28
N ILE A 74 -1.78 3.93 -7.55
CA ILE A 74 -1.19 2.76 -8.19
C ILE A 74 -0.21 3.32 -9.24
N PRO A 75 1.10 3.03 -9.14
CA PRO A 75 2.04 3.44 -10.17
C PRO A 75 1.64 2.73 -11.47
N CYS A 76 1.40 3.53 -12.51
CA CYS A 76 1.20 3.00 -13.86
C CYS A 76 2.56 2.50 -14.36
N GLU A 77 2.69 1.21 -14.65
CA GLU A 77 3.83 0.76 -15.43
C GLU A 77 3.63 1.29 -16.86
N ASP A 78 4.50 2.20 -17.28
CA ASP A 78 4.60 2.62 -18.67
C ASP A 78 5.13 1.39 -19.43
N GLU A 79 4.23 0.67 -20.12
CA GLU A 79 4.63 -0.22 -21.20
C GLU A 79 5.31 0.67 -22.25
N ARG A 80 6.62 0.86 -22.12
CA ARG A 80 7.46 1.35 -23.21
C ARG A 80 7.19 0.42 -24.38
N GLN A 81 6.33 0.87 -25.29
CA GLN A 81 6.13 0.25 -26.58
C GLN A 81 7.52 0.03 -27.15
N SER A 82 7.79 -1.23 -27.48
CA SER A 82 8.98 -1.64 -28.21
C SER A 82 9.00 -0.82 -29.49
N TYR A 83 9.83 0.22 -29.55
CA TYR A 83 10.15 0.88 -30.80
C TYR A 83 10.90 -0.14 -31.64
N SER A 84 10.18 -0.75 -32.58
CA SER A 84 10.72 -1.49 -33.72
C SER A 84 11.38 -0.54 -34.71
#